data_AF-A0A8T2ISH1-F1
#
_entry.id   AF-A0A8T2ISH1-F1
#
_cell.length_a   1.000
_cell.length_b   1.000
_cell.length_c   1.000
_cell.angle_alpha   90.00
_cell.angle_beta   90.00
_cell.angle_gamma   90.00
#
_symmetry.space_group_name_H-M   'P 1'
#
loop_
_entity.id
_entity.type
_entity.pdbx_description
1 polymer ?
#
loop_
_entity_poly.entity_id
_entity_poly.type
_entity_poly.pdbx_seq_one_letter_code
_entity_poly.pdbx_strand_id
1 'polypeptide(L)'
;MLENMPLILHWTAFLILVSYPGVFNEATPLISVEYTIVNNLMGENFKHSIQVLVPEGSVLLQVMKKAAEIRPKEFSFSTEETSLGPFVTAINNLSGSSNEKTYWQFFSEERPLEEGVGTYKTYNKEHILAIFSKF
;
A
#
# COMPACT_ATOMS: atom_id res chain seq x y z
N MET A 1 66.91 -18.62 16.93
CA MET A 1 66.54 -19.15 15.60
C MET A 1 65.08 -19.58 15.69
N LEU A 2 64.04 -18.94 15.13
CA LEU A 2 63.90 -18.22 13.84
C LEU A 2 64.62 -19.00 12.74
N GLU A 3 64.01 -19.61 11.73
CA GLU A 3 62.72 -19.43 11.04
C GLU A 3 62.27 -20.79 10.49
N ASN A 4 60.99 -20.92 10.10
CA ASN A 4 60.61 -21.33 8.73
C ASN A 4 59.13 -21.75 8.67
N MET A 5 58.29 -20.85 8.14
CA MET A 5 57.08 -21.22 7.39
C MET A 5 57.45 -21.54 5.94
N PRO A 6 56.63 -22.34 5.25
CA PRO A 6 55.99 -21.80 4.05
C PRO A 6 54.47 -22.09 3.98
N LEU A 7 53.87 -21.49 2.96
CA LEU A 7 52.53 -20.91 2.87
C LEU A 7 51.65 -21.70 1.85
N ILE A 8 50.35 -21.86 2.15
CA ILE A 8 49.14 -21.97 1.27
C ILE A 8 48.90 -23.26 0.43
N LEU A 9 47.73 -23.92 0.59
CA LEU A 9 46.56 -23.88 -0.35
C LEU A 9 45.36 -24.79 0.05
N HIS A 10 44.17 -24.15 0.03
CA HIS A 10 42.79 -24.67 -0.02
C HIS A 10 42.13 -25.29 1.22
N TRP A 11 41.28 -24.49 1.90
CA TRP A 11 40.18 -24.97 2.72
C TRP A 11 38.85 -24.65 2.02
N THR A 12 38.17 -25.64 1.45
CA THR A 12 36.73 -25.57 1.28
C THR A 12 36.11 -25.90 2.63
N ALA A 13 35.72 -24.86 3.38
CA ALA A 13 34.97 -25.06 4.61
C ALA A 13 33.54 -25.51 4.24
N PHE A 14 33.30 -26.79 4.51
CA PHE A 14 31.99 -27.44 4.52
C PHE A 14 31.18 -26.82 5.68
N LEU A 15 30.32 -25.84 5.41
CA LEU A 15 29.33 -25.38 6.39
C LEU A 15 28.10 -26.29 6.28
N ILE A 16 28.01 -27.21 7.24
CA ILE A 16 26.89 -28.11 7.44
C ILE A 16 25.64 -27.28 7.78
N LEU A 17 24.63 -27.38 6.93
CA LEU A 17 23.25 -26.94 7.19
C LEU A 17 22.69 -27.75 8.37
N VAL A 18 22.74 -27.20 9.58
CA VAL A 18 21.84 -27.64 10.65
C VAL A 18 20.51 -26.93 10.40
N SER A 19 19.59 -27.59 9.72
CA SER A 19 18.21 -27.13 9.55
C SER A 19 17.49 -27.21 10.88
N TYR A 20 17.21 -26.05 11.49
CA TYR A 20 16.21 -25.98 12.56
C TYR A 20 14.82 -26.26 11.95
N PRO A 21 14.10 -27.31 12.38
CA PRO A 21 12.71 -27.47 12.02
C PRO A 21 11.92 -26.39 12.75
N GLY A 22 11.55 -25.30 12.07
CA GLY A 22 10.73 -24.25 12.67
C GLY A 22 10.84 -22.84 12.11
N VAL A 23 11.72 -22.55 11.14
CA VAL A 23 11.70 -21.26 10.45
C VAL A 23 11.21 -21.46 9.02
N PHE A 24 9.93 -21.75 8.88
CA PHE A 24 9.22 -21.50 7.63
C PHE A 24 9.05 -20.00 7.50
N ASN A 25 10.02 -19.33 6.89
CA ASN A 25 9.87 -17.96 6.44
C ASN A 25 9.04 -18.01 5.15
N GLU A 26 7.75 -18.36 5.25
CA GLU A 26 6.86 -18.29 4.10
C GLU A 26 6.67 -16.81 3.77
N ALA A 27 7.19 -16.39 2.62
CA ALA A 27 6.95 -15.06 2.11
C ALA A 27 5.44 -14.86 1.98
N THR A 28 4.90 -13.83 2.64
CA THR A 28 3.48 -13.47 2.51
C THR A 28 3.18 -13.25 1.02
N PRO A 29 2.18 -13.94 0.44
CA PRO A 29 1.86 -13.77 -0.96
C PRO A 29 1.45 -12.32 -1.24
N LEU A 30 1.70 -11.85 -2.46
CA LEU A 30 1.26 -10.54 -2.91
C LEU A 30 -0.10 -10.66 -3.60
N ILE A 31 -0.96 -9.68 -3.37
CA ILE A 31 -2.22 -9.48 -4.07
C ILE A 31 -2.12 -8.27 -4.99
N SER A 32 -2.79 -8.33 -6.14
CA SER A 32 -2.93 -7.20 -7.06
C SER A 32 -4.24 -6.48 -6.79
N VAL A 33 -4.20 -5.17 -6.57
CA VAL A 33 -5.39 -4.33 -6.36
C VAL A 33 -5.37 -3.22 -7.40
N GLU A 34 -6.48 -3.03 -8.12
CA GLU A 34 -6.66 -1.85 -8.95
C GLU A 34 -7.18 -0.71 -8.08
N TYR A 35 -6.47 0.42 -8.05
CA TYR A 35 -6.89 1.60 -7.32
C TYR A 35 -7.15 2.75 -8.28
N THR A 36 -8.39 3.24 -8.31
CA THR A 36 -8.82 4.35 -9.15
C THR A 36 -9.26 5.53 -8.31
N ILE A 37 -8.80 6.72 -8.68
CA ILE A 37 -9.26 7.99 -8.11
C ILE A 37 -10.06 8.76 -9.17
N VAL A 38 -11.18 9.36 -8.78
CA VAL A 38 -12.09 10.08 -9.67
C VAL A 38 -12.50 11.40 -9.05
N ASN A 39 -12.36 12.47 -9.82
CA ASN A 39 -13.04 13.74 -9.59
C ASN A 39 -13.79 14.15 -10.86
N ASN A 40 -15.10 14.25 -10.75
CA ASN A 40 -16.00 14.80 -11.76
C ASN A 40 -16.91 15.89 -11.18
N LEU A 41 -16.64 16.32 -9.93
CA LEU A 41 -17.55 17.15 -9.15
C LEU A 41 -17.16 18.63 -9.19
N MET A 42 -15.89 18.96 -8.96
CA MET A 42 -15.43 20.35 -8.90
C MET A 42 -14.00 20.54 -9.38
N GLY A 43 -13.70 21.73 -9.91
CA GLY A 43 -12.37 22.04 -10.45
C GLY A 43 -12.09 21.28 -11.74
N GLU A 44 -10.82 20.90 -11.95
CA GLU A 44 -10.43 20.09 -13.10
C GLU A 44 -10.81 18.62 -12.89
N ASN A 45 -11.51 18.06 -13.86
CA ASN A 45 -11.89 16.65 -13.83
C ASN A 45 -10.66 15.77 -14.04
N PHE A 46 -10.57 14.69 -13.26
CA PHE A 46 -9.52 13.70 -13.43
C PHE A 46 -10.01 12.29 -13.13
N LYS A 47 -9.34 11.32 -13.76
CA LYS A 47 -9.47 9.89 -13.49
C LYS A 47 -8.11 9.23 -13.67
N HIS A 48 -7.55 8.70 -12.60
CA HIS A 48 -6.29 7.96 -12.63
C HIS A 48 -6.50 6.57 -12.04
N SER A 49 -5.99 5.54 -12.72
CA SER A 49 -6.02 4.15 -12.24
C SER A 49 -4.61 3.58 -12.18
N ILE A 50 -4.31 2.78 -11.15
CA ILE A 50 -3.04 2.08 -10.94
C ILE A 50 -3.28 0.65 -10.45
N GLN A 51 -2.50 -0.30 -10.96
CA GLN A 51 -2.36 -1.62 -10.36
C GLN A 51 -1.24 -1.58 -9.32
N VAL A 52 -1.54 -1.98 -8.08
CA VAL A 52 -0.54 -2.09 -7.02
C VAL A 52 -0.43 -3.52 -6.51
N LEU A 53 0.78 -3.91 -6.15
CA LEU A 53 1.06 -5.16 -5.46
C LEU A 53 1.32 -4.86 -3.99
N VAL A 54 0.55 -5.50 -3.11
CA VAL A 54 0.69 -5.40 -1.65
C VAL A 54 0.63 -6.80 -1.03
N PRO A 55 1.22 -7.02 0.17
CA PRO A 55 1.05 -8.28 0.88
C PRO A 55 -0.42 -8.62 1.12
N GLU A 56 -0.79 -9.88 1.00
CA GLU A 56 -2.11 -10.37 1.35
C GLU A 56 -2.48 -9.98 2.79
N GLY A 57 -3.73 -9.58 3.00
CA GLY A 57 -4.20 -9.06 4.29
C GLY A 57 -3.87 -7.59 4.55
N SER A 58 -3.23 -6.90 3.60
CA SER A 58 -3.04 -5.45 3.67
C SER A 58 -4.38 -4.72 3.71
N VAL A 59 -4.42 -3.63 4.47
CA VAL A 59 -5.54 -2.69 4.50
C VAL A 59 -5.44 -1.67 3.37
N LEU A 60 -6.55 -1.03 3.03
CA LEU A 60 -6.64 -0.04 1.94
C LEU A 60 -5.62 1.11 2.10
N LEU A 61 -5.32 1.55 3.31
CA LEU A 61 -4.28 2.57 3.54
C LEU A 61 -2.92 2.15 2.95
N GLN A 62 -2.58 0.86 2.96
CA GLN A 62 -1.33 0.35 2.39
C GLN A 62 -1.35 0.34 0.86
N VAL A 63 -2.50 0.07 0.25
CA VAL A 63 -2.73 0.25 -1.19
C VAL A 63 -2.53 1.71 -1.59
N MET A 64 -3.10 2.65 -0.83
CA MET A 64 -2.95 4.10 -1.07
C MET A 64 -1.49 4.56 -0.95
N LYS A 65 -0.78 4.14 0.10
CA LYS A 65 0.65 4.43 0.26
C LYS A 65 1.47 3.89 -0.92
N LYS A 66 1.20 2.65 -1.35
CA LYS A 66 1.91 2.06 -2.48
C LYS A 66 1.64 2.81 -3.79
N ALA A 67 0.41 3.24 -4.00
CA ALA A 67 0.06 4.07 -5.15
C ALA A 67 0.79 5.42 -5.13
N ALA A 68 0.85 6.08 -3.97
CA ALA A 68 1.56 7.34 -3.76
C ALA A 68 3.08 7.20 -3.95
N GLU A 69 3.68 6.08 -3.54
CA GLU A 69 5.09 5.77 -3.79
C GLU A 69 5.39 5.64 -5.29
N ILE A 70 4.52 4.96 -6.04
CA ILE A 70 4.74 4.68 -7.47
C ILE A 70 4.44 5.92 -8.33
N ARG A 71 3.35 6.64 -8.05
CA ARG A 71 2.89 7.80 -8.81
C ARG A 71 2.47 8.95 -7.87
N PRO A 72 3.42 9.65 -7.23
CA PRO A 72 3.14 10.67 -6.21
C PRO A 72 2.37 11.88 -6.76
N LYS A 73 2.58 12.23 -8.04
CA LYS A 73 1.86 13.35 -8.66
C LYS A 73 0.36 13.12 -8.77
N GLU A 74 -0.08 11.88 -8.88
CA GLU A 74 -1.49 11.51 -9.08
C GLU A 74 -2.11 10.99 -7.77
N PHE A 75 -1.39 10.19 -7.00
CA PHE A 75 -1.94 9.45 -5.86
C PHE A 75 -1.44 9.94 -4.50
N SER A 76 -0.77 11.10 -4.42
CA SER A 76 -0.50 11.73 -3.13
C SER A 76 -1.82 11.98 -2.40
N PHE A 77 -1.79 11.77 -1.08
CA PHE A 77 -2.96 11.92 -0.23
C PHE A 77 -2.56 12.48 1.14
N SER A 78 -3.54 12.96 1.88
CA SER A 78 -3.39 13.42 3.27
C SER A 78 -4.46 12.77 4.14
N THR A 79 -4.10 12.55 5.41
CA THR A 79 -4.99 11.97 6.41
C THR A 79 -4.95 12.80 7.68
N GLU A 80 -6.06 12.78 8.40
CA GLU A 80 -6.14 13.21 9.80
C GLU A 80 -6.46 12.00 10.67
N GLU A 81 -5.78 11.88 11.82
CA GLU A 81 -6.10 10.83 12.79
C GLU A 81 -7.38 11.19 13.56
N THR A 82 -8.29 10.24 13.64
CA THR A 82 -9.55 10.37 14.39
C THR A 82 -9.71 9.22 15.38
N SER A 83 -10.71 9.28 16.25
CA SER A 83 -11.06 8.16 17.14
C SER A 83 -11.48 6.89 16.40
N LEU A 84 -11.84 6.99 15.11
CA LEU A 84 -12.17 5.87 14.23
C LEU A 84 -10.98 5.44 13.36
N GLY A 85 -9.82 6.08 13.51
CA GLY A 85 -8.61 5.87 12.70
C GLY A 85 -8.40 6.95 11.62
N PRO A 86 -7.54 6.67 10.63
CA PRO A 86 -7.12 7.66 9.64
C PRO A 86 -8.28 8.02 8.69
N PHE A 87 -8.66 9.29 8.71
CA PHE A 87 -9.64 9.87 7.79
C PHE A 87 -8.93 10.56 6.63
N VAL A 88 -9.28 10.21 5.39
CA VAL A 88 -8.63 10.77 4.20
C VAL A 88 -9.21 12.15 3.90
N THR A 89 -8.38 13.18 4.04
CA THR A 89 -8.79 14.58 3.86
C THR A 89 -8.54 15.09 2.46
N ALA A 90 -7.53 14.57 1.76
CA ALA A 90 -7.20 14.99 0.40
C ALA A 90 -6.59 13.85 -0.41
N ILE A 91 -6.81 13.87 -1.73
CA ILE A 91 -6.13 13.03 -2.73
C ILE A 91 -5.86 13.90 -3.96
N ASN A 92 -4.70 13.76 -4.58
CA ASN A 92 -4.30 14.55 -5.75
C ASN A 92 -4.43 16.07 -5.52
N ASN A 93 -3.99 16.55 -4.36
CA ASN A 93 -4.11 17.94 -3.89
C ASN A 93 -5.55 18.48 -3.78
N LEU A 94 -6.58 17.65 -3.98
CA LEU A 94 -7.98 18.03 -3.83
C LEU A 94 -8.50 17.61 -2.45
N SER A 95 -8.77 18.62 -1.61
CA SER A 95 -9.24 18.42 -0.24
C SER A 95 -10.76 18.40 -0.16
N GLY A 96 -11.30 17.55 0.71
CA GLY A 96 -12.69 17.66 1.17
C GLY A 96 -12.92 18.96 1.94
N SER A 97 -14.17 19.39 2.04
CA SER A 97 -14.55 20.61 2.72
C SER A 97 -15.86 20.43 3.47
N SER A 98 -15.86 20.76 4.76
CA SER A 98 -17.08 20.76 5.57
C SER A 98 -18.08 21.83 5.12
N ASN A 99 -17.59 22.98 4.65
CA ASN A 99 -18.45 24.06 4.16
C ASN A 99 -19.14 23.70 2.84
N GLU A 100 -18.38 23.08 1.92
CA GLU A 100 -18.89 22.66 0.61
C GLU A 100 -19.59 21.29 0.66
N LYS A 101 -19.52 20.62 1.81
CA LYS A 101 -19.97 19.24 2.07
C LYS A 101 -19.34 18.21 1.14
N THR A 102 -18.06 18.39 0.81
CA THR A 102 -17.33 17.51 -0.10
C THR A 102 -16.35 16.61 0.64
N TYR A 103 -16.16 15.40 0.14
CA TYR A 103 -15.31 14.38 0.77
C TYR A 103 -14.89 13.31 -0.24
N TRP A 104 -13.92 12.47 0.16
CA TRP A 104 -13.52 11.28 -0.62
C TRP A 104 -14.30 10.07 -0.14
N GLN A 105 -15.16 9.52 -1.00
CA GLN A 105 -15.91 8.30 -0.73
C GLN A 105 -15.21 7.10 -1.37
N PHE A 106 -15.11 5.99 -0.64
CA PHE A 106 -14.45 4.78 -1.10
C PHE A 106 -15.45 3.68 -1.45
N PHE A 107 -15.13 2.91 -2.48
CA PHE A 107 -15.92 1.80 -2.98
C PHE A 107 -15.05 0.58 -3.26
N SER A 108 -15.62 -0.60 -3.09
CA SER A 108 -15.16 -1.84 -3.70
C SER A 108 -16.11 -2.16 -4.84
N GLU A 109 -15.61 -2.06 -6.08
CA GLU A 109 -16.44 -2.03 -7.29
C GLU A 109 -17.52 -0.95 -7.17
N GLU A 110 -18.81 -1.30 -7.20
CA GLU A 110 -19.93 -0.37 -7.09
C GLU A 110 -20.43 -0.17 -5.66
N ARG A 111 -19.87 -0.88 -4.67
CA ARG A 111 -20.39 -0.87 -3.29
C ARG A 111 -19.58 0.09 -2.41
N PRO A 112 -20.22 1.08 -1.76
CA PRO A 112 -19.54 1.91 -0.77
C PRO A 112 -18.93 1.07 0.34
N LEU A 113 -17.73 1.44 0.79
CA LEU A 113 -17.12 0.80 1.94
C LEU A 113 -17.82 1.23 3.22
N GLU A 114 -18.03 0.26 4.12
CA GLU A 114 -18.59 0.49 5.47
C GLU A 114 -17.48 0.67 6.53
N GLU A 115 -16.22 0.51 6.12
CA GLU A 115 -15.03 0.59 6.95
C GLU A 115 -14.08 1.69 6.48
N GLY A 116 -13.28 2.22 7.40
CA GLY A 116 -12.24 3.19 7.08
C GLY A 116 -11.05 2.57 6.36
N VAL A 117 -10.24 3.40 5.71
CA VAL A 117 -9.05 2.94 4.96
C VAL A 117 -8.02 2.24 5.84
N GLY A 118 -8.01 2.52 7.14
CA GLY A 118 -7.13 1.88 8.12
C GLY A 118 -7.55 0.48 8.55
N THR A 119 -8.80 0.06 8.30
CA THR A 119 -9.33 -1.25 8.74
C THR A 119 -9.77 -2.13 7.57
N TYR A 120 -10.29 -1.54 6.50
CA TYR A 120 -10.76 -2.29 5.34
C TYR A 120 -9.65 -3.15 4.73
N LYS A 121 -9.84 -4.47 4.75
CA LYS A 121 -8.88 -5.44 4.19
C LYS A 121 -9.15 -5.66 2.71
N THR A 122 -8.15 -5.39 1.89
CA THR A 122 -8.25 -5.59 0.45
C THR A 122 -7.99 -7.05 0.06
N TYR A 123 -8.55 -7.48 -1.07
CA TYR A 123 -8.36 -8.83 -1.61
C TYR A 123 -7.82 -8.83 -3.05
N ASN A 124 -7.35 -9.98 -3.51
CA ASN A 124 -6.73 -10.10 -4.82
C ASN A 124 -7.71 -9.81 -5.96
N LYS A 125 -7.26 -9.00 -6.92
CA LYS A 125 -8.00 -8.49 -8.09
C LYS A 125 -9.17 -7.59 -7.75
N GLU A 126 -9.22 -7.06 -6.54
CA GLU A 126 -10.23 -6.07 -6.16
C GLU A 126 -10.02 -4.74 -6.90
N HIS A 127 -11.11 -4.12 -7.35
CA HIS A 127 -11.10 -2.74 -7.81
C HIS A 127 -11.61 -1.80 -6.72
N ILE A 128 -10.70 -0.99 -6.18
CA ILE A 128 -11.03 0.09 -5.26
C ILE A 128 -11.19 1.39 -6.01
N LEU A 129 -12.29 2.11 -5.74
CA LEU A 129 -12.49 3.47 -6.21
C LEU A 129 -12.50 4.46 -5.04
N ALA A 130 -11.79 5.57 -5.19
CA ALA A 130 -11.98 6.78 -4.38
C ALA A 130 -12.62 7.85 -5.26
N ILE A 131 -13.85 8.25 -4.94
CA ILE A 131 -14.64 9.19 -5.72
C ILE A 131 -14.86 10.45 -4.89
N PHE A 132 -14.43 11.59 -5.42
CA PHE A 132 -14.69 12.88 -4.81
C PHE A 132 -16.18 13.23 -4.91
N SER A 133 -16.84 13.32 -3.76
CA SER A 133 -18.29 13.26 -3.61
C SER A 133 -18.82 14.40 -2.74
N LYS A 134 -20.15 14.54 -2.70
CA LYS A 134 -20.88 15.54 -1.90
C LYS A 134 -21.98 14.87 -1.07
N PHE A 135 -22.27 15.42 0.12
CA PHE A 135 -23.40 14.99 0.98
C PHE A 135 -24.36 16.15 1.33
#